data_AF-A0A1F6T0C4-F1
#
_entry.id   AF-A0A1F6T0C4-F1
#
_cell.length_a   1.000
_cell.length_b   1.000
_cell.length_c   1.000
_cell.angle_alpha   90.00
_cell.angle_beta   90.00
_cell.angle_gamma   90.00
#
_symmetry.space_group_name_H-M   'P 1'
#
loop_
_entity.id
_entity.type
_entity.pdbx_description
1 polymer ?
#
loop_
_entity_poly.entity_id
_entity_poly.type
_entity_poly.pdbx_seq_one_letter_code
_entity_poly.pdbx_strand_id
1 'polypeptide(L)'
;MPKMKYNPFNSEWEMTGNDWKLRRNPMKGVWRYAPHNAVPRYNPHTNNMEMAPKDWVLQYNSHTEEWIFAPPKAVAKMNPHTGNWELVGHDWKLKYNPSNCTWVYAP
;
A
#
# COMPACT_ATOMS: atom_id res chain seq x y z
N MET A 1 8.09 9.65 -9.17
CA MET A 1 8.14 8.43 -10.00
C MET A 1 8.32 7.23 -9.08
N PRO A 2 7.61 6.13 -9.34
CA PRO A 2 7.77 4.90 -8.57
C PRO A 2 9.15 4.28 -8.82
N LYS A 3 9.72 3.63 -7.80
CA LYS A 3 11.05 3.02 -7.85
C LYS A 3 11.02 1.66 -7.13
N MET A 4 11.72 0.68 -7.71
CA MET A 4 12.03 -0.56 -7.02
C MET A 4 12.96 -0.29 -5.84
N LYS A 5 12.59 -0.76 -4.65
CA LYS A 5 13.43 -0.73 -3.46
C LYS A 5 13.45 -2.11 -2.82
N TYR A 6 14.64 -2.55 -2.44
CA TYR A 6 14.83 -3.81 -1.73
C TYR A 6 14.42 -3.63 -0.26
N ASN A 7 13.62 -4.58 0.25
CA ASN A 7 13.27 -4.70 1.64
C ASN A 7 14.08 -5.86 2.25
N PRO A 8 15.08 -5.59 3.09
CA PRO A 8 15.95 -6.62 3.66
C PRO A 8 15.26 -7.48 4.73
N PHE A 9 14.06 -7.10 5.20
CA PHE A 9 13.36 -7.81 6.28
C PHE A 9 12.51 -8.99 5.77
N ASN A 10 12.09 -8.96 4.52
CA ASN A 10 11.40 -10.06 3.83
C ASN A 10 12.18 -10.56 2.60
N SER A 11 13.32 -9.95 2.28
CA SER A 11 14.12 -10.25 1.08
C SER A 11 13.38 -10.02 -0.24
N GLU A 12 12.47 -9.05 -0.29
CA GLU A 12 11.65 -8.76 -1.47
C GLU A 12 11.99 -7.40 -2.07
N TRP A 13 11.78 -7.24 -3.39
CA TRP A 13 11.77 -5.93 -4.03
C TRP A 13 10.34 -5.40 -4.10
N GLU A 14 10.12 -4.20 -3.62
CA GLU A 14 8.83 -3.52 -3.61
C GLU A 14 8.82 -2.37 -4.62
N MET A 15 7.69 -2.18 -5.35
CA MET A 15 7.45 -0.97 -6.12
C MET A 15 6.87 0.11 -5.22
N THR A 16 7.59 1.22 -5.06
CA THR A 16 7.31 2.21 -4.00
C THR A 16 7.38 3.63 -4.54
N GLY A 17 6.80 4.59 -3.80
CA GLY A 17 7.07 6.00 -4.04
C GLY A 17 8.53 6.36 -3.76
N ASN A 18 9.04 7.37 -4.47
CA ASN A 18 10.46 7.76 -4.40
C ASN A 18 10.94 8.08 -2.98
N ASP A 19 10.09 8.73 -2.19
CA ASP A 19 10.34 9.18 -0.82
C ASP A 19 9.90 8.16 0.26
N TRP A 20 9.31 7.04 -0.13
CA TRP A 20 8.84 6.02 0.81
C TRP A 20 10.02 5.39 1.59
N LYS A 21 9.79 5.08 2.86
CA LYS A 21 10.78 4.49 3.77
C LYS A 21 10.24 3.21 4.40
N LEU A 22 11.13 2.30 4.77
CA LEU A 22 10.76 1.12 5.55
C LEU A 22 10.15 1.56 6.89
N ARG A 23 8.95 1.06 7.17
CA ARG A 23 8.22 1.28 8.41
C ARG A 23 7.78 -0.07 8.96
N ARG A 24 7.95 -0.26 10.26
CA ARG A 24 7.49 -1.46 10.96
C ARG A 24 6.04 -1.26 11.41
N ASN A 25 5.17 -2.18 11.04
CA ASN A 25 3.85 -2.29 11.66
C ASN A 25 4.02 -2.72 13.13
N PRO A 26 3.57 -1.93 14.12
CA PRO A 26 3.84 -2.21 15.52
C PRO A 26 3.15 -3.47 16.05
N MET A 27 1.99 -3.85 15.49
CA MET A 27 1.27 -5.06 15.91
C MET A 27 1.80 -6.31 15.22
N LYS A 28 1.96 -6.29 13.89
CA LYS A 28 2.38 -7.48 13.13
C LYS A 28 3.89 -7.68 13.12
N GLY A 29 4.67 -6.67 13.48
CA GLY A 29 6.13 -6.69 13.40
C GLY A 29 6.70 -6.68 11.98
N VAL A 30 5.85 -6.63 10.96
CA VAL A 30 6.22 -6.66 9.53
C VAL A 30 6.74 -5.30 9.08
N TRP A 31 7.82 -5.30 8.31
CA TRP A 31 8.37 -4.12 7.65
C TRP A 31 7.89 -4.03 6.21
N ARG A 32 7.39 -2.87 5.81
CA ARG A 32 7.05 -2.54 4.42
C ARG A 32 7.44 -1.11 4.10
N TYR A 33 7.62 -0.79 2.83
CA TYR A 33 7.74 0.60 2.43
C TYR A 33 6.39 1.30 2.55
N ALA A 34 6.39 2.48 3.17
CA ALA A 34 5.24 3.35 3.31
C ALA A 34 5.65 4.81 3.04
N PRO A 35 4.69 5.70 2.74
CA PRO A 35 4.98 7.13 2.58
C PRO A 35 5.79 7.69 3.77
N HIS A 36 6.64 8.68 3.52
CA HIS A 36 7.57 9.19 4.55
C HIS A 36 6.85 9.70 5.80
N ASN A 37 5.65 10.25 5.64
CA ASN A 37 4.80 10.78 6.70
C ASN A 37 3.85 9.73 7.32
N ALA A 38 4.00 8.45 6.97
CA ALA A 38 3.21 7.37 7.57
C ALA A 38 3.51 7.21 9.05
N VAL A 39 2.44 7.13 9.84
CA VAL A 39 2.45 6.89 11.28
C VAL A 39 1.60 5.65 11.60
N PRO A 40 1.80 4.99 12.75
CA PRO A 40 0.89 3.93 13.19
C PRO A 40 -0.52 4.50 13.40
N ARG A 41 -1.52 3.83 12.83
CA ARG A 41 -2.93 4.20 12.96
C ARG A 41 -3.77 2.97 13.20
N TYR A 42 -4.69 3.08 14.15
CA TYR A 42 -5.61 2.01 14.48
C TYR A 42 -6.81 2.02 13.51
N ASN A 43 -7.09 0.85 12.93
CA ASN A 43 -8.27 0.59 12.12
C ASN A 43 -9.31 -0.17 12.99
N PRO A 44 -10.43 0.48 13.36
CA PRO A 44 -11.43 -0.12 14.23
C PRO A 44 -12.22 -1.25 13.57
N HIS A 45 -12.29 -1.32 12.24
CA HIS A 45 -13.03 -2.37 11.53
C HIS A 45 -12.25 -3.68 11.44
N THR A 46 -10.91 -3.60 11.43
CA THR A 46 -10.04 -4.79 11.37
C THR A 46 -9.36 -5.09 12.70
N ASN A 47 -9.55 -4.24 13.72
CA ASN A 47 -8.87 -4.31 15.03
C ASN A 47 -7.33 -4.42 14.89
N ASN A 48 -6.75 -3.66 13.96
CA ASN A 48 -5.32 -3.73 13.64
C ASN A 48 -4.69 -2.33 13.55
N MET A 49 -3.38 -2.27 13.79
CA MET A 49 -2.54 -1.10 13.48
C MET A 49 -2.05 -1.18 12.04
N GLU A 50 -2.08 -0.06 11.33
CA GLU A 50 -1.58 0.11 9.96
C GLU A 50 -0.60 1.28 9.91
N MET A 51 0.37 1.24 9.00
CA MET A 51 1.26 2.38 8.73
C MET A 51 0.66 3.22 7.62
N ALA A 52 0.01 4.32 7.98
CA ALA A 52 -0.64 5.20 7.02
C ALA A 52 -0.36 6.68 7.33
N PRO A 53 -0.25 7.54 6.31
CA PRO A 53 -0.23 8.99 6.49
C PRO A 53 -1.44 9.50 7.27
N LYS A 54 -1.30 10.64 7.95
CA LYS A 54 -2.39 11.23 8.74
C LYS A 54 -3.56 11.73 7.89
N ASP A 55 -3.26 12.19 6.67
CA ASP A 55 -4.22 12.70 5.68
C ASP A 55 -4.98 11.60 4.94
N TRP A 56 -4.52 10.34 5.02
CA TRP A 56 -5.28 9.21 4.52
C TRP A 56 -6.52 9.00 5.40
N VAL A 57 -7.64 8.64 4.81
CA VAL A 57 -8.87 8.39 5.56
C VAL A 57 -9.27 6.95 5.43
N LEU A 58 -9.95 6.44 6.45
CA LEU A 58 -10.48 5.09 6.43
C LEU A 58 -11.60 5.05 5.39
N GLN A 59 -11.43 4.23 4.35
CA GLN A 59 -12.34 4.15 3.22
C GLN A 59 -12.78 2.70 3.06
N TYR A 60 -14.05 2.52 2.75
CA TYR A 60 -14.63 1.21 2.47
C TYR A 60 -14.42 0.86 1.00
N ASN A 61 -13.79 -0.28 0.74
CA ASN A 61 -13.68 -0.85 -0.59
C ASN A 61 -14.82 -1.87 -0.79
N SER A 62 -15.85 -1.50 -1.57
CA SER A 62 -17.00 -2.38 -1.85
C SER A 62 -16.67 -3.63 -2.65
N HIS A 63 -15.49 -3.71 -3.27
CA HIS A 63 -15.08 -4.89 -4.04
C HIS A 63 -14.35 -5.94 -3.19
N THR A 64 -13.71 -5.53 -2.09
CA THR A 64 -13.05 -6.44 -1.14
C THR A 64 -13.78 -6.54 0.19
N GLU A 65 -14.79 -5.69 0.40
CA GLU A 65 -15.54 -5.55 1.66
C GLU A 65 -14.67 -5.13 2.86
N GLU A 66 -13.53 -4.50 2.59
CA GLU A 66 -12.57 -4.09 3.62
C GLU A 66 -12.57 -2.58 3.84
N TRP A 67 -12.37 -2.19 5.10
CA TRP A 67 -12.03 -0.82 5.47
C TRP A 67 -10.52 -0.69 5.57
N ILE A 68 -9.93 0.22 4.79
CA ILE A 68 -8.48 0.43 4.75
C ILE A 68 -8.14 1.92 4.77
N PHE A 69 -6.98 2.29 5.32
CA PHE A 69 -6.48 3.65 5.13
C PHE A 69 -5.99 3.82 3.70
N ALA A 70 -6.55 4.79 2.99
CA ALA A 70 -6.18 5.07 1.61
C ALA A 70 -6.00 6.57 1.34
N PRO A 71 -5.25 6.94 0.28
CA PRO A 71 -5.05 8.34 -0.11
C PRO A 71 -6.37 9.11 -0.24
N PRO A 72 -6.35 10.44 -0.04
CA PRO A 72 -7.48 11.29 -0.45
C PRO A 72 -7.82 11.03 -1.93
N LYS A 73 -9.11 10.88 -2.24
CA LYS A 73 -9.59 10.56 -3.59
C LYS A 73 -9.06 9.23 -4.13
N ALA A 74 -8.77 8.27 -3.25
CA ALA A 74 -8.49 6.91 -3.69
C ALA A 74 -9.67 6.36 -4.49
N VAL A 75 -9.36 5.54 -5.48
CA VAL A 75 -10.36 4.91 -6.35
C VAL A 75 -10.11 3.41 -6.37
N ALA A 76 -11.18 2.65 -6.43
CA ALA A 76 -11.08 1.21 -6.62
C ALA A 76 -10.60 0.94 -8.05
N LYS A 77 -9.49 0.22 -8.19
CA LYS A 77 -8.98 -0.21 -9.50
C LYS A 77 -8.79 -1.72 -9.49
N MET A 78 -9.26 -2.37 -10.54
CA MET A 78 -8.94 -3.78 -10.79
C MET A 78 -7.53 -3.88 -11.39
N ASN A 79 -6.76 -4.84 -10.93
CA ASN A 79 -5.54 -5.27 -11.58
C ASN A 79 -5.88 -6.37 -12.61
N PRO A 80 -5.77 -6.12 -13.92
CA PRO A 80 -6.17 -7.07 -14.96
C PRO A 80 -5.28 -8.32 -15.03
N HIS A 81 -4.11 -8.31 -14.39
CA HIS A 81 -3.21 -9.46 -14.34
C HIS A 81 -3.55 -10.45 -13.22
N THR A 82 -4.25 -9.99 -12.18
CA THR A 82 -4.61 -10.83 -11.01
C THR A 82 -6.11 -10.94 -10.79
N GLY A 83 -6.91 -10.03 -11.38
CA GLY A 83 -8.35 -9.90 -11.13
C GLY A 83 -8.69 -9.19 -9.81
N ASN A 84 -7.68 -8.83 -9.00
CA ASN A 84 -7.90 -8.26 -7.67
C ASN A 84 -8.26 -6.77 -7.74
N TRP A 85 -9.13 -6.33 -6.84
CA TRP A 85 -9.49 -4.93 -6.66
C TRP A 85 -8.69 -4.31 -5.52
N GLU A 86 -8.13 -3.12 -5.76
CA GLU A 86 -7.33 -2.39 -4.80
C GLU A 86 -7.83 -0.94 -4.70
N LEU A 87 -7.89 -0.38 -3.48
CA LEU A 87 -8.17 1.03 -3.28
C LEU A 87 -6.85 1.80 -3.33
N VAL A 88 -6.60 2.51 -4.43
CA VAL A 88 -5.30 3.13 -4.72
C VAL A 88 -5.46 4.59 -5.07
N GLY A 89 -4.36 5.36 -5.02
CA GLY A 89 -4.41 6.77 -5.41
C GLY A 89 -4.91 6.96 -6.85
N HIS A 90 -5.67 8.02 -7.09
CA HIS A 90 -6.29 8.30 -8.40
C HIS A 90 -5.29 8.21 -9.57
N ASP A 91 -4.08 8.75 -9.39
CA ASP A 91 -3.05 8.80 -10.43
C ASP A 91 -2.12 7.58 -10.47
N TRP A 92 -2.31 6.61 -9.56
CA TRP A 92 -1.44 5.43 -9.50
C TRP A 92 -1.66 4.56 -10.74
N LYS A 93 -0.55 4.03 -11.28
CA LYS A 93 -0.55 3.19 -12.49
C LYS A 93 0.05 1.83 -12.18
N LEU A 94 -0.39 0.82 -12.91
CA LEU A 94 0.24 -0.50 -12.85
C LEU A 94 1.70 -0.38 -13.28
N LYS A 95 2.57 -1.01 -12.49
CA LYS A 95 3.98 -1.12 -12.75
C LYS A 95 4.40 -2.58 -12.59
N TYR A 96 5.20 -3.04 -13.55
CA TYR A 96 5.75 -4.37 -13.52
C TYR A 96 6.91 -4.44 -12.52
N ASN A 97 6.84 -5.41 -11.63
CA ASN A 97 7.91 -5.80 -10.74
C ASN A 97 8.61 -7.06 -11.31
N PRO A 98 9.81 -6.93 -11.90
CA PRO A 98 10.51 -8.05 -12.52
C PRO A 98 11.07 -9.05 -11.50
N SER A 99 11.19 -8.71 -10.22
CA SER A 99 11.79 -9.63 -9.23
C SER A 99 10.87 -10.80 -8.88
N ASN A 100 9.56 -10.59 -8.97
CA ASN A 100 8.54 -11.60 -8.65
C ASN A 100 7.50 -11.74 -9.76
N CYS A 101 7.75 -11.13 -10.92
CA CYS A 101 6.86 -11.15 -12.09
C CYS A 101 5.43 -10.67 -11.83
N THR A 102 5.24 -9.70 -10.91
CA THR A 102 3.90 -9.17 -10.58
C THR A 102 3.67 -7.77 -11.15
N TRP A 103 2.40 -7.43 -11.36
CA TRP A 103 1.99 -6.06 -11.64
C TRP A 103 1.32 -5.48 -10.39
N VAL A 104 1.73 -4.29 -9.96
CA VAL A 104 1.17 -3.62 -8.78
C VAL A 104 0.91 -2.15 -9.07
N TYR A 105 -0.13 -1.57 -8.47
CA TYR A 105 -0.36 -0.13 -8.55
C TYR A 105 0.66 0.62 -7.69
N ALA A 106 1.29 1.65 -8.24
CA ALA A 106 2.26 2.47 -7.52
C ALA A 106 2.12 3.97 -7.85
N PRO A 107 2.47 4.86 -6.89
CA PRO A 107 2.50 6.32 -7.07
C PRO A 107 3.60 6.81 -8.02
#